data_AF-A0A316ZZJ4-F1
#
_entry.id   AF-A0A316ZZJ4-F1
#
_cell.length_a   1.000
_cell.length_b   1.000
_cell.length_c   1.000
_cell.angle_alpha   90.00
_cell.angle_beta   90.00
_cell.angle_gamma   90.00
#
_symmetry.space_group_name_H-M   'P 1'
#
loop_
_entity.id
_entity.type
_entity.pdbx_description
1 polymer ?
#
loop_
_entity_poly.entity_id
_entity_poly.type
_entity_poly.pdbx_seq_one_letter_code
_entity_poly.pdbx_strand_id
1 'polypeptide(L)' 'MIVPIRCFSCGKVTGDLWEKYMNLLSDGAEEADALDAVGLQRYCCRRMILTHVDLIEKLLKYNASEREQARAARGGR' A
#
# COMPACT_ATOMS: atom_id res chain seq x y z
N MET A 1 -1.23 5.19 -0.81
CA MET A 1 -1.78 4.55 -2.02
C MET A 1 -1.27 3.13 -2.03
N ILE A 2 -1.87 2.26 -2.83
CA ILE A 2 -1.51 0.83 -2.91
C ILE A 2 -0.02 0.66 -3.25
N VAL A 3 0.58 -0.45 -2.80
CA VAL A 3 1.97 -0.82 -3.06
C VAL A 3 2.25 -0.90 -4.58
N PRO A 4 3.46 -0.50 -5.05
CA PRO A 4 3.81 -0.67 -6.46
C PRO A 4 3.77 -2.14 -6.89
N ILE A 5 3.15 -2.41 -8.05
CA ILE A 5 3.06 -3.76 -8.63
C ILE A 5 4.45 -4.34 -8.92
N ARG A 6 5.37 -3.49 -9.37
CA ARG A 6 6.78 -3.83 -9.62
C ARG A 6 7.69 -2.79 -8.99
N CYS A 7 8.90 -3.21 -8.63
CA CYS A 7 9.95 -2.31 -8.17
C CYS A 7 10.40 -1.37 -9.29
N PHE A 8 10.50 -0.08 -8.96
CA PHE A 8 10.90 0.98 -9.90
C PHE A 8 12.32 0.86 -10.47
N SER A 9 13.18 0.04 -9.86
CA SER A 9 14.57 -0.15 -10.32
C SER A 9 14.79 -1.51 -10.95
N CYS A 10 14.42 -2.58 -10.26
CA CYS A 10 14.72 -3.96 -10.67
C CYS A 10 13.62 -4.60 -11.54
N GLY A 11 12.41 -4.01 -11.59
CA GLY A 11 11.26 -4.58 -12.29
C GLY A 11 10.69 -5.88 -11.67
N LYS A 12 11.27 -6.37 -10.57
CA LYS A 12 10.73 -7.52 -9.79
C LYS A 12 9.31 -7.20 -9.33
N VAL A 13 8.43 -8.19 -9.37
CA VAL A 13 7.07 -8.10 -8.84
C VAL A 13 7.14 -7.93 -7.32
N THR A 14 6.44 -6.92 -6.81
CA THR A 14 6.37 -6.55 -5.39
C THR A 14 4.95 -6.45 -4.86
N GLY A 15 3.95 -6.35 -5.75
CA GLY A 15 2.56 -6.10 -5.35
C GLY A 15 1.91 -7.22 -4.54
N ASP A 16 2.37 -8.47 -4.69
CA ASP A 16 1.86 -9.65 -3.99
C ASP A 16 2.50 -9.90 -2.62
N LEU A 17 3.50 -9.09 -2.24
CA LEU A 17 4.31 -9.32 -1.04
C LEU A 17 3.88 -8.48 0.16
N TRP A 18 3.12 -7.40 -0.06
CA TRP A 18 2.77 -6.43 0.99
C TRP A 18 2.01 -7.07 2.16
N GLU A 19 0.93 -7.79 1.87
CA GLU A 19 0.12 -8.44 2.91
C GLU A 19 0.92 -9.49 3.70
N LYS A 20 1.77 -10.26 3.01
CA LYS A 20 2.65 -11.25 3.65
C LYS A 20 3.64 -10.59 4.61
N TYR A 21 4.22 -9.46 4.19
CA TYR A 21 5.14 -8.69 5.02
C TYR A 21 4.42 -8.12 6.26
N MET A 22 3.23 -7.55 6.10
CA MET A 22 2.44 -7.00 7.23
C MET A 22 2.00 -8.07 8.23
N ASN A 23 1.65 -9.27 7.76
CA ASN A 23 1.33 -10.40 8.64
C ASN A 23 2.55 -10.81 9.48
N LEU A 24 3.74 -10.92 8.87
CA LEU A 24 4.97 -11.24 9.61
C LEU A 24 5.30 -10.20 10.68
N LEU A 25 5.13 -8.91 10.38
CA LEU A 25 5.31 -7.85 11.36
C LEU A 25 4.27 -7.93 12.50
N SER A 26 3.03 -8.28 12.17
CA SER A 26 1.97 -8.45 13.18
C SER A 26 2.24 -9.63 14.12
N ASP A 27 2.92 -10.66 13.61
CA ASP A 27 3.39 -11.82 14.39
C ASP A 27 4.65 -11.53 15.22
N GLY A 28 5.20 -10.30 15.12
CA GLY A 28 6.35 -9.84 15.91
C GLY A 28 7.72 -10.10 15.28
N ALA A 29 7.78 -10.40 13.98
CA ALA A 29 9.05 -10.48 13.27
C ALA A 29 9.72 -9.10 13.14
N GLU A 30 11.06 -9.08 13.17
CA GLU A 30 11.84 -7.87 12.90
C GLU A 30 11.79 -7.53 11.40
N GLU A 31 11.90 -6.25 11.06
CA GLU A 31 11.62 -5.78 9.70
C GLU A 31 12.60 -6.33 8.65
N ALA A 32 13.88 -6.52 9.01
CA ALA A 32 14.86 -7.11 8.12
C ALA A 32 14.56 -8.60 7.89
N ASP A 33 14.27 -9.35 8.94
CA ASP A 33 13.92 -10.77 8.85
C ASP A 33 12.64 -11.00 8.04
N ALA A 34 11.64 -10.14 8.22
CA ALA A 34 10.40 -10.19 7.44
C ALA A 34 10.64 -9.91 5.95
N LEU A 35 11.52 -8.96 5.61
CA LEU A 35 11.92 -8.68 4.22
C LEU A 35 12.67 -9.86 3.57
N ASP A 36 13.49 -10.57 4.35
CA ASP A 36 14.17 -11.77 3.91
C ASP A 36 13.20 -12.95 3.71
N ALA A 37 12.24 -13.12 4.62
CA ALA A 37 11.21 -14.15 4.53
C ALA A 37 10.30 -13.99 3.29
N VAL A 38 9.98 -12.76 2.87
CA VAL A 38 9.25 -12.50 1.62
C VAL A 38 10.14 -12.55 0.37
N GLY A 39 11.42 -12.92 0.51
CA GLY A 39 12.35 -13.15 -0.60
C GLY A 39 12.89 -11.89 -1.27
N LEU A 40 12.91 -10.74 -0.58
CA LEU A 40 13.46 -9.50 -1.10
C LEU A 40 14.94 -9.36 -0.75
N GLN A 41 15.83 -9.85 -1.62
CA GLN A 41 17.29 -9.76 -1.36
C GLN A 41 17.93 -8.44 -1.79
N ARG A 42 17.46 -7.83 -2.89
CA ARG A 42 18.06 -6.57 -3.40
C ARG A 42 17.49 -5.37 -2.67
N TYR A 43 18.37 -4.46 -2.24
CA TYR A 43 18.00 -3.22 -1.54
C TYR A 43 16.94 -2.39 -2.32
N CYS A 44 17.04 -2.38 -3.65
CA CYS A 44 16.14 -1.59 -4.50
C CYS A 44 14.70 -2.12 -4.49
N CYS A 45 14.51 -3.43 -4.32
CA CYS A 45 13.20 -4.04 -4.21
C CYS A 45 12.72 -4.00 -2.72
N ARG A 46 13.63 -4.08 -1.73
CA ARG A 46 13.30 -3.88 -0.29
C ARG A 46 12.71 -2.50 0.01
N ARG A 47 13.32 -1.43 -0.51
CA ARG A 47 12.82 -0.06 -0.28
C ARG A 47 11.37 0.14 -0.73
N MET A 48 10.89 -0.63 -1.70
CA MET A 48 9.51 -0.52 -2.18
C MET A 48 8.48 -0.97 -1.15
N ILE A 49 8.85 -1.88 -0.26
CA ILE A 49 8.01 -2.37 0.83
C ILE A 49 8.32 -1.58 2.11
N LEU A 50 9.59 -1.46 2.48
CA LEU A 50 10.00 -0.84 3.74
C LEU A 50 9.51 0.61 3.90
N THR A 51 9.52 1.40 2.82
CA THR A 51 9.10 2.82 2.86
C THR A 51 7.70 3.04 2.32
N HIS A 52 6.92 1.98 2.11
CA HIS A 52 5.55 2.11 1.62
C HIS A 52 4.63 2.61 2.74
N VAL A 53 3.72 3.52 2.39
CA VAL A 53 2.68 4.00 3.30
C VAL A 53 1.34 3.83 2.61
N ASP A 54 0.51 2.95 3.17
CA ASP A 54 -0.79 2.67 2.58
C ASP A 54 -1.86 3.72 2.95
N LEU A 55 -1.86 4.82 2.20
CA LEU A 55 -2.91 5.84 2.33
C LEU A 55 -4.30 5.40 1.82
N ILE A 56 -4.45 4.25 1.14
CA ILE A 56 -5.75 3.89 0.53
C ILE A 56 -6.83 3.71 1.60
N GLU A 57 -6.49 3.10 2.73
CA GLU A 57 -7.42 2.86 3.84
C GLU A 57 -8.01 4.16 4.40
N LYS A 58 -7.23 5.25 4.37
CA LYS A 58 -7.69 6.57 4.80
C LYS A 58 -8.55 7.24 3.75
N LEU A 59 -8.24 7.05 2.47
CA LEU A 59 -8.95 7.66 1.34
C LEU A 59 -10.31 7.00 1.07
N LEU A 60 -10.42 5.68 1.27
CA LEU A 60 -11.68 4.93 1.11
C LEU A 60 -12.81 5.41 2.01
N LYS A 61 -12.49 6.16 3.07
CA LYS A 61 -13.48 6.80 3.96
C LYS A 61 -14.24 7.95 3.31
N TYR A 62 -13.80 8.43 2.14
CA TYR A 62 -14.43 9.54 1.43
C TYR A 62 -15.11 9.05 0.15
N ASN A 63 -16.42 9.22 0.07
CA ASN A 63 -17.18 8.93 -1.14
C ASN A 63 -17.36 10.20 -1.99
N ALA A 64 -16.91 10.16 -3.24
CA ALA A 64 -17.09 11.27 -4.17
C ALA A 64 -18.56 11.48 -4.55
N SER A 65 -19.33 10.40 -4.68
CA SER A 65 -20.75 10.46 -5.05
C SER A 65 -21.60 11.16 -4.00
N GLU A 66 -21.31 10.99 -2.71
CA GLU A 66 -22.01 11.69 -1.63
C GLU A 66 -21.75 13.21 -1.68
N ARG A 67 -20.52 13.61 -2.02
CA ARG A 67 -20.19 15.04 -2.24
C ARG A 67 -20.89 15.61 -3.46
N GLU A 68 -20.99 14.84 -4.55
CA GLU A 68 -21.73 15.24 -5.75
C GLU A 68 -23.23 15.32 -5.50
N GLN A 69 -23.82 14.34 -4.81
CA GLN A 69 -25.23 14.36 -4.38
C GLN A 69 -25.53 15.55 -3.46
N ALA A 70 -24.65 15.83 -2.49
CA ALA A 70 -24.79 16.99 -1.61
C ALA A 70 -24.64 18.33 -2.39
N ARG A 71 -23.79 18.40 -3.41
CA ARG A 71 -23.68 19.56 -4.31
C ARG A 71 -24.92 19.72 -5.19
N ALA A 72 -25.42 18.63 -5.77
CA ALA A 72 -26.64 18.62 -6.58
C ALA A 72 -27.87 19.03 -5.75
N ALA A 73 -27.98 18.53 -4.52
CA ALA A 73 -29.03 18.94 -3.57
C ALA A 73 -28.94 20.43 -3.18
N ARG A 74 -27.74 21.01 -3.17
CA ARG A 74 -27.51 22.45 -2.90
C ARG A 74 -27.72 23.33 -4.14
N GLY A 75 -27.63 22.76 -5.34
CA GLY A 75 -27.81 23.45 -6.63
C GLY A 75 -29.27 23.61 -7.06
N GLY A 76 -30.24 23.22 -6.22
CA GLY A 76 -31.66 23.45 -6.45
C GLY A 76 -32.07 24.90 -6.18
N ARG A 77 -31.70 25.80 -7.08
CA ARG A 77 -32.40 27.07 -7.37
C ARG A 77 -32.23 27.40 -8.84
#